data_AF-A0A3S1B0V1-F1
#
_entry.id   AF-A0A3S1B0V1-F1
#
_cell.length_a   1.000
_cell.length_b   1.000
_cell.length_c   1.000
_cell.angle_alpha   90.00
_cell.angle_beta   90.00
_cell.angle_gamma   90.00
#
_symmetry.space_group_name_H-M   'P 1'
#
loop_
_entity.id
_entity.type
_entity.pdbx_description
1 polymer ?
#
loop_
_entity_poly.entity_id
_entity_poly.type
_entity_poly.pdbx_seq_one_letter_code
_entity_poly.pdbx_strand_id
1 'polypeptide(L)'
;VFTIAPALYGLTAPLFGYISDSKGYVFSILILGNLGNGIAYLIIGPSPYLPFLPSKLWVVIIGTMLLGLSIGASVIPAIKCMLVGACDIGFENNLDTYGLVSGLFNSIWCLGGFVGPTIGGVLVNEMGFNKAASVIALSQFFSAIAALIFCIVRKVKQATKDQANLQVSYSQ
;
A
#
# COMPACT_ATOMS: atom_id res chain seq x y z
N VAL A 1 19.02 -4.84 -11.16
CA VAL A 1 17.97 -3.84 -10.80
C VAL A 1 16.58 -4.39 -11.08
N PHE A 2 16.21 -4.70 -12.33
CA PHE A 2 14.83 -5.08 -12.69
C PHE A 2 14.27 -6.34 -11.99
N THR A 3 15.11 -7.32 -11.69
CA THR A 3 14.69 -8.57 -11.01
C THR A 3 14.72 -8.49 -9.48
N ILE A 4 15.40 -7.50 -8.91
CA ILE A 4 15.66 -7.44 -7.45
C ILE A 4 14.37 -7.14 -6.69
N ALA A 5 13.57 -6.18 -7.16
CA ALA A 5 12.30 -5.82 -6.55
C ALA A 5 11.28 -6.98 -6.54
N PRO A 6 10.99 -7.69 -7.66
CA PRO A 6 10.05 -8.80 -7.64
C PRO A 6 10.59 -10.01 -6.86
N ALA A 7 11.91 -10.25 -6.84
CA ALA A 7 12.51 -11.31 -6.02
C ALA A 7 12.33 -11.05 -4.52
N LEU A 8 12.58 -9.82 -4.07
CA LEU A 8 12.37 -9.43 -2.66
C LEU A 8 10.90 -9.39 -2.28
N TYR A 9 10.03 -8.93 -3.19
CA TYR A 9 8.59 -9.04 -3.01
C TYR A 9 8.18 -10.51 -2.81
N GLY A 10 8.65 -11.42 -3.67
CA GLY A 10 8.37 -12.86 -3.54
C GLY A 10 8.87 -13.47 -2.24
N LEU A 11 10.08 -13.11 -1.79
CA LEU A 11 10.64 -13.59 -0.52
C LEU A 11 9.91 -13.02 0.70
N THR A 12 9.43 -11.78 0.62
CA THR A 12 8.78 -11.12 1.76
C THR A 12 7.28 -11.27 1.79
N ALA A 13 6.66 -11.73 0.70
CA ALA A 13 5.26 -12.08 0.64
C ALA A 13 4.84 -13.07 1.76
N PRO A 14 5.52 -14.21 1.98
CA PRO A 14 5.16 -15.12 3.08
C PRO A 14 5.42 -14.49 4.46
N LEU A 15 6.48 -13.69 4.61
CA LEU A 15 6.81 -13.02 5.86
C LEU A 15 5.73 -12.00 6.26
N PHE A 16 5.34 -11.11 5.35
CA PHE A 16 4.29 -10.13 5.59
C PHE A 16 2.90 -10.77 5.61
N GLY A 17 2.67 -11.85 4.88
CA GLY A 17 1.47 -12.68 4.98
C GLY A 17 1.28 -13.20 6.40
N TYR A 18 2.31 -13.86 6.95
CA TYR A 18 2.30 -14.38 8.31
C TYR A 18 2.10 -13.28 9.36
N ILE A 19 2.83 -12.15 9.25
CA ILE A 19 2.68 -11.01 10.17
C ILE A 19 1.27 -10.40 10.09
N SER A 20 0.72 -10.30 8.88
CA SER A 20 -0.62 -9.75 8.65
C SER A 20 -1.73 -10.67 9.17
N ASP A 21 -1.56 -11.98 9.15
CA ASP A 21 -2.53 -12.94 9.68
C ASP A 21 -2.45 -13.07 11.21
N SER A 22 -1.25 -12.99 11.79
CA SER A 22 -1.05 -13.26 13.22
C SER A 22 -1.49 -12.13 14.15
N LYS A 23 -1.42 -10.85 13.74
CA LYS A 23 -1.45 -9.73 14.71
C LYS A 23 -2.60 -8.73 14.58
N GLY A 24 -3.55 -8.87 13.67
CA GLY A 24 -4.67 -7.92 13.52
C GLY A 24 -4.28 -6.47 13.15
N TYR A 25 -2.99 -6.16 13.02
CA TYR A 25 -2.45 -4.85 12.65
C TYR A 25 -2.42 -4.62 11.13
N VAL A 26 -3.37 -5.19 10.38
CA VAL A 26 -3.46 -5.12 8.92
C VAL A 26 -3.37 -3.67 8.43
N PHE A 27 -4.09 -2.76 9.07
CA PHE A 27 -4.06 -1.32 8.74
C PHE A 27 -2.72 -0.65 9.03
N SER A 28 -2.08 -0.96 10.16
CA SER A 28 -0.78 -0.36 10.51
C SER A 28 0.32 -0.80 9.55
N ILE A 29 0.28 -2.07 9.13
CA ILE A 29 1.23 -2.62 8.14
C ILE A 29 1.02 -1.96 6.77
N LEU A 30 -0.25 -1.76 6.36
CA LEU A 30 -0.58 -1.04 5.13
C LEU A 30 -0.02 0.39 5.11
N ILE A 31 -0.17 1.12 6.23
CA ILE A 31 0.35 2.50 6.36
C ILE A 31 1.88 2.50 6.31
N LEU A 32 2.53 1.60 7.06
CA LEU A 32 3.99 1.47 7.04
C LEU A 32 4.53 1.09 5.65
N GLY A 33 3.83 0.21 4.94
CA GLY A 33 4.16 -0.17 3.57
C GLY A 33 4.10 1.02 2.61
N ASN A 34 3.01 1.80 2.64
CA ASN A 34 2.86 2.98 1.78
C ASN A 34 3.87 4.08 2.11
N LEU A 35 4.17 4.31 3.39
CA LEU A 35 5.22 5.24 3.81
C LEU A 35 6.61 4.77 3.32
N GLY A 36 6.90 3.48 3.47
CA GLY A 36 8.13 2.87 2.97
C GLY A 36 8.28 3.00 1.45
N ASN A 37 7.19 2.83 0.70
CA ASN A 37 7.16 3.07 -0.75
C ASN A 37 7.51 4.52 -1.10
N GLY A 38 6.91 5.49 -0.41
CA GLY A 38 7.22 6.91 -0.60
C GLY A 38 8.70 7.22 -0.37
N ILE A 39 9.27 6.70 0.71
CA ILE A 39 10.70 6.84 1.03
C ILE A 39 11.57 6.16 -0.04
N ALA A 40 11.20 4.96 -0.50
CA ALA A 40 11.93 4.26 -1.54
C ALA A 40 11.95 5.04 -2.87
N TYR A 41 10.84 5.64 -3.28
CA TYR A 41 10.78 6.49 -4.48
C TYR A 41 11.63 7.77 -4.35
N LEU A 42 11.69 8.38 -3.16
CA LEU A 42 12.58 9.52 -2.88
C LEU A 42 14.07 9.15 -2.95
N ILE A 43 14.43 7.92 -2.59
CA ILE A 43 15.80 7.41 -2.70
C ILE A 43 16.14 7.09 -4.17
N ILE A 44 15.20 6.50 -4.92
CA ILE A 44 15.40 6.08 -6.31
C ILE A 44 15.54 7.27 -7.26
N GLY A 45 14.67 8.27 -7.12
CA GLY A 45 14.79 9.53 -7.84
C GLY A 45 15.40 10.55 -6.92
N PRO A 46 16.74 10.73 -6.90
CA PRO A 46 17.42 11.63 -5.98
C PRO A 46 16.85 13.03 -6.18
N SER A 47 15.92 13.35 -5.30
CA SER A 47 15.17 14.59 -5.37
C SER A 47 16.16 15.73 -5.10
N PRO A 48 16.06 16.89 -5.78
CA PRO A 48 16.91 18.05 -5.50
C PRO A 48 16.85 18.52 -4.03
N TYR A 49 15.94 17.98 -3.21
CA TYR A 49 15.85 18.19 -1.75
C TYR A 49 16.82 17.34 -0.91
N LEU A 50 17.50 16.33 -1.47
CA LEU A 50 18.53 15.52 -0.81
C LEU A 50 19.89 15.70 -1.51
N PRO A 51 20.59 16.83 -1.28
CA PRO A 51 21.88 17.13 -1.92
C PRO A 51 23.04 16.19 -1.51
N PHE A 52 22.82 15.33 -0.51
CA PHE A 52 23.82 14.39 0.01
C PHE A 52 23.85 13.04 -0.70
N LEU A 53 22.85 12.70 -1.52
CA LEU A 53 22.77 11.40 -2.20
C LEU A 53 23.33 11.52 -3.62
N PRO A 54 24.49 10.91 -3.92
CA PRO A 54 25.01 10.91 -5.28
C PRO A 54 24.11 10.01 -6.16
N SER A 55 23.87 10.41 -7.41
CA SER A 55 23.15 9.60 -8.42
C SER A 55 24.00 8.39 -8.86
N LYS A 56 24.28 7.48 -7.93
CA LYS A 56 25.06 6.26 -8.16
C LYS A 56 24.15 5.05 -8.17
N LEU A 57 24.54 4.06 -8.98
CA LEU A 57 23.82 2.80 -9.17
C LEU A 57 23.47 2.10 -7.83
N TRP A 58 24.37 2.16 -6.85
CA TRP A 58 24.19 1.57 -5.52
C TRP A 58 22.99 2.13 -4.75
N VAL A 59 22.71 3.43 -4.89
CA VAL A 59 21.54 4.07 -4.26
C VAL A 59 20.25 3.55 -4.85
N VAL A 60 20.20 3.43 -6.18
CA VAL A 60 19.05 2.87 -6.90
C VAL A 60 18.81 1.42 -6.51
N ILE A 61 19.88 0.62 -6.33
CA ILE A 61 19.79 -0.77 -5.87
C ILE A 61 19.16 -0.83 -4.47
N ILE A 62 19.67 -0.06 -3.50
CA ILE A 62 19.13 -0.03 -2.13
C ILE A 62 17.66 0.45 -2.14
N GLY A 63 17.36 1.49 -2.93
CA GLY A 63 15.99 2.00 -3.08
C GLY A 63 15.04 0.96 -3.70
N THR A 64 15.46 0.22 -4.72
CA THR A 64 14.64 -0.84 -5.31
C THR A 64 14.50 -2.06 -4.40
N MET A 65 15.49 -2.35 -3.55
CA MET A 65 15.35 -3.36 -2.51
C MET A 65 14.28 -2.97 -1.49
N LEU A 66 14.35 -1.75 -0.97
CA LEU A 66 13.35 -1.23 -0.03
C LEU A 66 11.96 -1.20 -0.66
N LEU A 67 11.84 -0.77 -1.91
CA LEU A 67 10.58 -0.75 -2.65
C LEU A 67 9.95 -2.15 -2.73
N GLY A 68 10.72 -3.19 -3.04
CA GLY A 68 10.22 -4.56 -3.09
C GLY A 68 9.64 -5.05 -1.76
N LEU A 69 10.32 -4.71 -0.65
CA LEU A 69 9.85 -5.01 0.71
C LEU A 69 8.55 -4.25 1.03
N SER A 70 8.49 -2.97 0.70
CA SER A 70 7.35 -2.08 0.99
C SER A 70 6.11 -2.42 0.17
N ILE A 71 6.25 -2.84 -1.08
CA ILE A 71 5.12 -3.31 -1.92
C ILE A 71 4.48 -4.55 -1.29
N GLY A 72 5.28 -5.50 -0.78
CA GLY A 72 4.78 -6.69 -0.09
C GLY A 72 3.95 -6.35 1.14
N ALA A 73 4.44 -5.41 1.95
CA ALA A 73 3.73 -4.89 3.12
C ALA A 73 2.47 -4.07 2.77
N SER A 74 2.29 -3.63 1.52
CA SER A 74 1.13 -2.82 1.11
C SER A 74 0.05 -3.65 0.43
N VAL A 75 0.44 -4.52 -0.51
CA VAL A 75 -0.51 -5.28 -1.35
C VAL A 75 -1.28 -6.31 -0.52
N ILE A 76 -0.58 -7.07 0.34
CA ILE A 76 -1.20 -8.16 1.12
C ILE A 76 -2.27 -7.59 2.08
N PRO A 77 -1.99 -6.55 2.88
CA PRO A 77 -3.02 -5.94 3.72
C PRO A 77 -4.14 -5.25 2.93
N ALA A 78 -3.86 -4.69 1.75
CA ALA A 78 -4.86 -4.00 0.95
C ALA A 78 -6.00 -4.94 0.51
N ILE A 79 -5.65 -6.15 0.02
CA ILE A 79 -6.64 -7.16 -0.37
C ILE A 79 -7.47 -7.59 0.84
N LYS A 80 -6.83 -7.81 2.00
CA LYS A 80 -7.55 -8.11 3.26
C LYS A 80 -8.50 -6.97 3.64
N CYS A 81 -8.05 -5.71 3.56
CA CYS A 81 -8.90 -4.56 3.88
C CYS A 81 -10.13 -4.48 2.97
N MET A 82 -9.97 -4.71 1.67
CA MET A 82 -11.08 -4.77 0.72
C MET A 82 -12.04 -5.91 1.05
N LEU A 83 -11.52 -7.09 1.40
CA LEU A 83 -12.33 -8.24 1.78
C LEU A 83 -13.17 -7.96 3.04
N VAL A 84 -12.54 -7.44 4.11
CA VAL A 84 -13.30 -7.10 5.32
C VAL A 84 -14.27 -5.95 5.04
N GLY A 85 -13.94 -5.02 4.13
CA GLY A 85 -14.87 -3.98 3.67
C GLY A 85 -16.09 -4.56 2.94
N ALA A 86 -15.91 -5.58 2.10
CA ALA A 86 -16.99 -6.29 1.43
C ALA A 86 -17.88 -7.04 2.45
N CYS A 87 -17.28 -7.70 3.44
CA CYS A 87 -18.05 -8.33 4.51
C CYS A 87 -18.85 -7.31 5.35
N ASP A 88 -18.29 -6.13 5.62
CA ASP A 88 -18.96 -5.08 6.39
C ASP A 88 -20.21 -4.50 5.70
N ILE A 89 -20.30 -4.60 4.37
CA ILE A 89 -21.48 -4.16 3.58
C ILE A 89 -22.50 -5.28 3.34
N GLY A 90 -22.28 -6.48 3.89
CA GLY A 90 -23.24 -7.59 3.87
C GLY A 90 -22.89 -8.75 2.94
N PHE A 91 -21.69 -8.78 2.34
CA PHE A 91 -21.23 -9.98 1.62
C PHE A 91 -20.82 -11.09 2.59
N GLU A 92 -21.11 -12.33 2.23
CA GLU A 92 -20.66 -13.49 2.99
C GLU A 92 -19.14 -13.68 2.81
N ASN A 93 -18.46 -14.13 3.87
CA ASN A 93 -17.04 -14.46 3.81
C ASN A 93 -16.83 -15.85 3.17
N ASN A 94 -17.10 -15.93 1.87
CA ASN A 94 -16.99 -17.13 1.06
C ASN A 94 -15.99 -16.92 -0.09
N LEU A 95 -15.67 -18.02 -0.79
CA LEU A 95 -14.72 -17.99 -1.91
C LEU A 95 -15.20 -17.07 -3.05
N ASP A 96 -16.52 -16.91 -3.21
CA ASP A 96 -17.11 -16.05 -4.23
C ASP A 96 -16.79 -14.57 -3.97
N THR A 97 -16.96 -14.10 -2.73
CA THR A 97 -16.59 -12.73 -2.33
C THR A 97 -15.09 -12.49 -2.49
N TYR A 98 -14.25 -13.48 -2.13
CA TYR A 98 -12.81 -13.39 -2.36
C TYR A 98 -12.47 -13.30 -3.86
N GLY A 99 -13.14 -14.08 -4.70
CA GLY A 99 -13.01 -14.02 -6.16
C GLY A 99 -13.39 -12.65 -6.73
N LEU A 100 -14.48 -12.06 -6.25
CA LEU A 100 -14.90 -10.71 -6.66
C LEU A 100 -13.89 -9.63 -6.23
N VAL A 101 -13.45 -9.65 -4.98
CA VAL A 101 -12.49 -8.67 -4.43
C VAL A 101 -11.14 -8.77 -5.13
N SER A 102 -10.63 -9.99 -5.32
CA SER A 102 -9.35 -10.21 -6.01
C SER A 102 -9.44 -9.86 -7.49
N GLY A 103 -10.56 -10.16 -8.16
CA GLY A 103 -10.83 -9.75 -9.54
C GLY A 103 -10.88 -8.23 -9.71
N LEU A 104 -11.55 -7.53 -8.79
CA LEU A 104 -11.59 -6.06 -8.77
C LEU A 104 -10.19 -5.47 -8.53
N PHE A 105 -9.47 -5.98 -7.54
CA PHE A 105 -8.11 -5.55 -7.24
C PHE A 105 -7.19 -5.72 -8.46
N ASN A 106 -7.23 -6.89 -9.10
CA ASN A 106 -6.43 -7.17 -10.29
C ASN A 106 -6.82 -6.28 -11.49
N SER A 107 -8.10 -5.96 -11.64
CA SER A 107 -8.57 -5.05 -12.69
C SER A 107 -8.01 -3.64 -12.52
N ILE A 108 -8.03 -3.12 -11.29
CA ILE A 108 -7.43 -1.82 -10.94
C ILE A 108 -5.91 -1.87 -11.11
N TRP A 109 -5.28 -2.98 -10.74
CA TRP A 109 -3.85 -3.20 -10.93
C TRP A 109 -3.45 -3.14 -12.41
N CYS A 110 -4.16 -3.86 -13.27
CA CYS A 110 -3.95 -3.82 -14.73
C CYS A 110 -4.17 -2.42 -15.30
N LEU A 111 -5.23 -1.73 -14.85
CA LEU A 111 -5.48 -0.34 -15.26
C LEU A 111 -4.32 0.58 -14.86
N GLY A 112 -3.81 0.44 -13.63
CA GLY A 112 -2.61 1.15 -13.18
C GLY A 112 -1.37 0.79 -13.99
N GLY A 113 -1.21 -0.47 -14.38
CA GLY A 113 -0.12 -0.92 -15.25
C GLY A 113 -0.15 -0.32 -16.66
N PHE A 114 -1.32 0.06 -17.16
CA PHE A 114 -1.48 0.74 -18.44
C PHE A 114 -1.32 2.27 -18.32
N VAL A 115 -2.00 2.87 -17.34
CA VAL A 115 -2.02 4.32 -17.14
C VAL A 115 -0.68 4.83 -16.56
N GLY A 116 -0.05 4.04 -15.69
CA GLY A 116 1.18 4.39 -14.99
C GLY A 116 2.35 4.74 -15.91
N PRO A 117 2.75 3.88 -16.88
CA PRO A 117 3.82 4.18 -17.83
C PRO A 117 3.49 5.37 -18.73
N THR A 118 2.22 5.54 -19.10
CA THR A 118 1.77 6.66 -19.94
C THR A 118 1.97 8.00 -19.22
N ILE A 119 1.45 8.12 -18.00
CA ILE A 119 1.62 9.34 -17.18
C ILE A 119 3.09 9.52 -16.78
N GLY A 120 3.77 8.44 -16.39
CA GLY A 120 5.17 8.46 -16.00
C GLY A 120 6.10 8.93 -17.13
N GLY A 121 5.87 8.47 -18.35
CA GLY A 121 6.62 8.91 -19.53
C GLY A 121 6.48 10.41 -19.79
N VAL A 122 5.24 10.93 -19.75
CA VAL A 122 4.98 12.37 -19.90
C VAL A 122 5.65 13.18 -18.80
N LEU A 123 5.51 12.76 -17.53
CA LEU A 123 6.14 13.45 -16.39
C LEU A 123 7.66 13.49 -16.50
N VAL A 124 8.30 12.40 -16.93
CA VAL A 124 9.75 12.33 -17.10
C VAL A 124 10.22 13.20 -18.26
N ASN A 125 9.46 13.26 -19.35
CA ASN A 125 9.79 14.10 -20.51
C ASN A 125 9.72 15.60 -20.19
N GLU A 126 8.70 16.03 -19.43
CA GLU A 126 8.49 17.46 -19.12
C GLU A 126 9.35 17.96 -17.95
N MET A 127 9.48 17.17 -16.87
CA MET A 127 10.08 17.64 -15.61
C MET A 127 11.38 16.93 -15.24
N GLY A 128 11.77 15.89 -15.99
CA GLY A 128 12.90 15.04 -15.69
C GLY A 128 12.61 14.00 -14.59
N PHE A 129 13.41 12.93 -14.58
CA PHE A 129 13.23 11.76 -13.72
C PHE A 129 13.15 12.09 -12.21
N ASN A 130 13.98 13.01 -11.71
CA ASN A 130 14.06 13.32 -10.28
C ASN A 130 12.77 13.99 -9.76
N LYS A 131 12.19 14.93 -10.52
CA LYS A 131 10.94 15.60 -10.16
C LYS A 131 9.76 14.65 -10.33
N ALA A 132 9.74 13.87 -11.41
CA ALA A 132 8.72 12.84 -11.64
C ALA A 132 8.66 11.83 -10.49
N ALA A 133 9.82 11.31 -10.04
CA ALA A 133 9.89 10.39 -8.91
C ALA A 133 9.39 11.02 -7.59
N SER A 134 9.65 12.32 -7.38
CA SER A 134 9.15 13.05 -6.21
C SER A 134 7.61 13.18 -6.23
N VAL A 135 7.01 13.40 -7.41
CA VAL A 135 5.55 13.41 -7.59
C VAL A 135 4.95 12.04 -7.28
N ILE A 136 5.58 10.96 -7.75
CA ILE A 136 5.15 9.59 -7.41
C ILE A 136 5.29 9.34 -5.91
N ALA A 137 6.38 9.76 -5.27
CA ALA A 137 6.53 9.64 -3.82
C ALA A 137 5.41 10.37 -3.06
N LEU A 138 5.09 11.61 -3.44
CA LEU A 138 3.98 12.37 -2.87
C LEU A 138 2.64 11.64 -3.04
N SER A 139 2.40 11.01 -4.19
CA SER A 139 1.18 10.21 -4.39
C SER A 139 1.09 9.02 -3.43
N GLN A 140 2.23 8.41 -3.08
CA GLN A 140 2.29 7.30 -2.11
C GLN A 140 2.05 7.81 -0.68
N PHE A 141 2.59 8.97 -0.32
CA PHE A 141 2.29 9.61 0.96
C PHE A 141 0.82 9.99 1.09
N PHE A 142 0.21 10.52 0.02
CA PHE A 142 -1.22 10.80 0.01
C PHE A 142 -2.05 9.52 0.22
N SER A 143 -1.66 8.43 -0.42
CA SER A 143 -2.28 7.11 -0.24
C SER A 143 -2.11 6.60 1.21
N ALA A 144 -0.96 6.83 1.82
CA ALA A 144 -0.73 6.51 3.24
C ALA A 144 -1.65 7.32 4.17
N ILE A 145 -1.84 8.61 3.91
CA ILE A 145 -2.75 9.48 4.67
C ILE A 145 -4.20 9.03 4.49
N ALA A 146 -4.63 8.70 3.27
CA ALA A 146 -5.96 8.17 3.01
C ALA A 146 -6.20 6.86 3.78
N ALA A 147 -5.22 5.95 3.79
CA ALA A 147 -5.27 4.72 4.57
C ALA A 147 -5.33 4.98 6.10
N LEU A 148 -4.60 6.01 6.58
CA LEU A 148 -4.67 6.45 7.98
C LEU A 148 -6.07 6.95 8.35
N ILE A 149 -6.65 7.84 7.53
CA ILE A 149 -7.99 8.37 7.74
C ILE A 149 -9.01 7.22 7.76
N PHE A 150 -8.93 6.30 6.79
CA PHE A 150 -9.80 5.13 6.75
C PHE A 150 -9.68 4.26 8.02
N CYS A 151 -8.45 4.04 8.50
CA CYS A 151 -8.21 3.30 9.74
C CYS A 151 -8.84 3.99 10.96
N ILE A 152 -8.71 5.32 11.06
CA ILE A 152 -9.31 6.10 12.15
C ILE A 152 -10.84 6.00 12.10
N VAL A 153 -11.45 6.24 10.93
CA VAL A 153 -12.90 6.14 10.74
C VAL A 153 -13.40 4.75 11.13
N ARG A 154 -12.68 3.69 10.73
CA ARG A 154 -13.05 2.32 11.05
C ARG A 154 -12.96 2.03 12.55
N LYS A 155 -11.89 2.46 13.22
CA LYS A 155 -11.74 2.34 14.67
C LYS A 155 -12.85 3.06 15.43
N VAL A 156 -13.22 4.27 14.99
CA VAL A 156 -14.34 5.02 15.58
C VAL A 156 -15.66 4.27 15.38
N LYS A 157 -15.94 3.78 14.17
CA LYS A 157 -17.16 3.01 13.88
C LYS A 157 -17.27 1.72 14.71
N GLN A 158 -16.15 1.03 14.93
CA GLN A 158 -16.10 -0.17 15.78
C GLN A 158 -16.36 0.18 17.25
N ALA A 159 -15.72 1.24 17.77
CA ALA A 159 -15.96 1.70 19.14
C ALA A 159 -17.43 2.09 19.37
N THR A 160 -18.08 2.73 18.40
CA THR A 160 -19.51 3.06 18.48
C THR A 160 -20.41 1.80 18.45
N LYS A 161 -20.10 0.81 17.60
CA LYS A 161 -20.85 -0.47 17.57
C LYS A 161 -20.70 -1.26 18.87
N ASP A 162 -19.51 -1.29 19.45
CA ASP A 162 -19.25 -2.00 20.72
C ASP A 162 -20.01 -1.34 21.88
N GLN A 163 -20.05 0.00 21.93
CA GLN A 163 -20.84 0.72 22.93
C GLN A 163 -22.36 0.51 22.77
N ALA A 164 -22.87 0.48 21.54
CA ALA A 164 -24.27 0.20 21.28
C ALA A 164 -24.66 -1.23 21.70
N ASN A 165 -23.82 -2.22 21.40
CA ASN A 165 -24.05 -3.62 21.80
C ASN A 165 -24.00 -3.81 23.33
N LEU A 166 -23.10 -3.10 24.02
CA LEU A 166 -23.03 -3.12 25.48
C LEU A 166 -24.29 -2.49 26.11
N GLN A 167 -24.81 -1.39 25.57
CA GLN A 167 -26.04 -0.77 26.07
C GLN A 167 -27.28 -1.67 25.91
N VAL A 168 -27.37 -2.42 24.81
CA VAL A 168 -28.46 -3.39 24.60
C VAL A 168 -28.36 -4.56 25.58
N SER A 169 -27.15 -5.04 25.88
CA SER A 169 -26.94 -6.15 26.82
C SER A 169 -27.20 -5.79 28.29
N TYR A 170 -27.11 -4.51 28.67
CA TYR A 170 -27.46 -4.02 30.01
C TYR A 170 -28.96 -3.73 30.19
N SER A 171 -29.73 -3.74 29.10
CA SER A 171 -31.18 -3.44 29.08
C SER A 171 -32.05 -4.71 29.06
N GLN A 172 -31.43 -5.90 29.19
CA GLN A 172 -32.06 -7.23 29.32
C GLN A 172 -31.79 -7.76 30.71
#